data_AF-A0AAV1AUG8-F1
#
_entry.id   AF-A0AAV1AUG8-F1
#
_cell.length_a   1.000
_cell.length_b   1.000
_cell.length_c   1.000
_cell.angle_alpha   90.00
_cell.angle_beta   90.00
_cell.angle_gamma   90.00
#
_symmetry.space_group_name_H-M   'P 1'
#
loop_
_entity.id
_entity.type
_entity.pdbx_description
1 polymer ?
#
loop_
_entity_poly.entity_id
_entity_poly.type
_entity_poly.pdbx_seq_one_letter_code
_entity_poly.pdbx_strand_id
1 'polypeptide(L)'
;MAQESQELDPQKNEVIRLERESVIPVLKPRLIMALANLIEHSSDRAEFLKLSKRVEYTIRAWYLLQFEDLMQLYSLLDPVHGAQKLEQQKLTSEEIDVLEQNFLTYLFQVMEKSNFKIVTSDEIEVAHSGQYLLNLPISVDESKLDKTLLKKYFEKHHHDNLPDFSDKYVIFRRGIGIDRTTDYFVMEKVDMLIGRFWAYLLRVTRLEKVFSRKSKPNKKDSKGNEMIREGTGDDFYVERIRLENMQLSSRNLLGKTLIQEPTFDRIIVVYRRASTKSKTERGIFVKHFKNIPMADMEIVLPEKKNPGLTPMDWVKFLVSAVVGLVAVFSSLEMPSADWWVIFAVLSTVIGYIVKTYFTFQQNLAQYQNLITQSMYDKQLDSGKGTLLHLCDDVIQQEVKEVILSFFILMEQGKATRQDLDHWCEELIKEEFGEECDFDVDDAVGKLEKLGIVSRDSIGRYQCVGLKRANEIIGTTTEELVLKARQGNLTT
;
A
#
# COMPACT_ATOMS: atom_id res chain seq x y z
N MET A 1 34.53 -31.05 20.11
CA MET A 1 33.83 -29.75 19.95
C MET A 1 33.52 -29.59 18.47
N ALA A 2 32.47 -30.25 18.03
CA ALA A 2 31.92 -30.08 16.69
C ALA A 2 30.79 -29.05 16.82
N GLN A 3 30.87 -27.96 16.05
CA GLN A 3 29.74 -27.05 15.87
C GLN A 3 28.68 -27.83 15.09
N GLU A 4 27.58 -28.18 15.76
CA GLU A 4 26.35 -28.58 15.10
C GLU A 4 25.89 -27.43 14.21
N SER A 5 26.07 -27.64 12.91
CA SER A 5 25.33 -26.94 11.86
C SER A 5 23.84 -27.10 12.15
N GLN A 6 23.19 -26.03 12.59
CA GLN A 6 21.74 -25.92 12.60
C GLN A 6 21.23 -26.14 11.18
N GLU A 7 20.73 -27.35 10.91
CA GLU A 7 19.84 -27.61 9.78
C GLU A 7 18.62 -26.70 9.96
N LEU A 8 18.41 -25.78 9.01
CA LEU A 8 17.14 -25.07 8.91
C LEU A 8 16.07 -26.11 8.58
N ASP A 9 15.18 -26.34 9.53
CA ASP A 9 13.98 -27.15 9.36
C ASP A 9 13.10 -26.54 8.25
N PRO A 10 12.87 -27.24 7.12
CA PRO A 10 12.17 -26.70 5.96
C PRO A 10 10.64 -26.56 6.13
N GLN A 11 10.13 -26.74 7.35
CA GLN A 11 8.70 -26.81 7.65
C GLN A 11 8.18 -25.68 8.56
N LYS A 12 9.00 -24.66 8.86
CA LYS A 12 8.52 -23.49 9.60
C LYS A 12 7.75 -22.58 8.65
N ASN A 13 6.41 -22.64 8.71
CA ASN A 13 5.53 -21.72 8.01
C ASN A 13 6.03 -20.28 8.20
N GLU A 14 6.27 -19.55 7.11
CA GLU A 14 6.65 -18.13 7.17
C GLU A 14 5.41 -17.35 7.61
N VAL A 15 5.28 -17.11 8.92
CA VAL A 15 4.18 -16.35 9.48
C VAL A 15 4.66 -14.92 9.72
N ILE A 16 3.91 -13.94 9.21
CA ILE A 16 4.16 -12.52 9.50
C ILE A 16 3.22 -12.10 10.62
N ARG A 17 3.80 -11.44 11.63
CA ARG A 17 3.07 -10.71 12.67
C ARG A 17 2.68 -9.34 12.13
N LEU A 18 1.39 -9.04 12.16
CA LEU A 18 0.83 -7.80 11.65
C LEU A 18 0.02 -7.11 12.75
N GLU A 19 0.21 -5.80 12.88
CA GLU A 19 -0.53 -4.97 13.84
C GLU A 19 -2.01 -4.89 13.45
N ARG A 20 -2.90 -4.91 14.45
CA ARG A 20 -4.30 -4.54 14.23
C ARG A 20 -4.37 -3.08 13.80
N GLU A 21 -5.34 -2.78 12.94
CA GLU A 21 -5.55 -1.42 12.47
C GLU A 21 -6.73 -0.76 13.17
N SER A 22 -6.66 0.56 13.33
CA SER A 22 -7.72 1.39 13.92
C SER A 22 -8.87 1.72 12.95
N VAL A 23 -8.95 1.00 11.83
CA VAL A 23 -10.01 1.20 10.84
C VAL A 23 -11.19 0.33 11.21
N ILE A 24 -12.38 0.92 11.39
CA ILE A 24 -13.61 0.14 11.54
C ILE A 24 -14.02 -0.40 10.16
N PRO A 25 -13.97 -1.71 9.86
CA PRO A 25 -14.23 -2.24 8.52
C PRO A 25 -15.73 -2.43 8.21
N VAL A 26 -16.61 -1.82 9.01
CA VAL A 26 -18.06 -1.88 8.86
C VAL A 26 -18.58 -0.69 8.04
N LEU A 27 -19.53 -0.96 7.14
CA LEU A 27 -20.26 0.10 6.42
C LEU A 27 -21.09 0.92 7.40
N LYS A 28 -20.96 2.25 7.36
CA LYS A 28 -21.68 3.17 8.27
C LYS A 28 -23.20 2.93 8.35
N PRO A 29 -23.94 2.73 7.23
CA PRO A 29 -25.37 2.42 7.33
C PRO A 29 -25.67 1.12 8.08
N ARG A 30 -24.84 0.08 7.88
CA ARG A 30 -24.97 -1.20 8.60
C ARG A 30 -24.69 -1.00 10.09
N LEU A 31 -23.64 -0.25 10.43
CA LEU A 31 -23.29 0.09 11.81
C LEU A 31 -24.47 0.79 12.50
N ILE A 32 -24.93 1.92 11.96
CA ILE A 32 -26.00 2.73 12.57
C ILE A 32 -27.29 1.91 12.73
N MET A 33 -27.67 1.12 11.73
CA MET A 33 -28.89 0.32 11.80
C MET A 33 -28.80 -0.83 12.80
N ALA A 34 -27.64 -1.49 12.92
CA ALA A 34 -27.42 -2.52 13.92
C ALA A 34 -27.54 -1.93 15.33
N LEU A 35 -26.82 -0.83 15.61
CA LEU A 35 -26.89 -0.12 16.90
C LEU A 35 -28.32 0.34 17.22
N ALA A 36 -29.04 0.89 16.24
CA ALA A 36 -30.43 1.31 16.43
C ALA A 36 -31.38 0.13 16.74
N ASN A 37 -31.08 -1.08 16.29
CA ASN A 37 -31.89 -2.27 16.57
C ASN A 37 -31.68 -2.80 17.99
N LEU A 38 -30.51 -2.55 18.59
CA LEU A 38 -30.19 -2.93 19.97
C LEU A 38 -30.96 -2.11 21.01
N ILE A 39 -31.32 -0.87 20.68
CA ILE A 39 -32.09 0.02 21.58
C ILE A 39 -33.52 -0.53 21.77
N GLU A 40 -33.99 -0.73 22.99
CA GLU A 40 -35.32 -1.34 23.24
C GLU A 40 -36.49 -0.44 22.81
N HIS A 41 -36.46 0.84 23.20
CA HIS A 41 -37.58 1.76 23.03
C HIS A 41 -37.60 2.43 21.65
N SER A 42 -38.74 2.33 20.94
CA SER A 42 -38.90 2.89 19.60
C SER A 42 -38.71 4.42 19.52
N SER A 43 -39.04 5.15 20.59
CA SER A 43 -38.77 6.59 20.68
C SER A 43 -37.27 6.89 20.67
N ASP A 44 -36.50 6.08 21.38
CA ASP A 44 -35.06 6.28 21.56
C ASP A 44 -34.31 5.84 20.29
N ARG A 45 -34.81 4.80 19.59
CA ARG A 45 -34.36 4.46 18.23
C ARG A 45 -34.46 5.65 17.27
N ALA A 46 -35.60 6.34 17.26
CA ALA A 46 -35.82 7.47 16.38
C ALA A 46 -34.90 8.66 16.73
N GLU A 47 -34.73 8.95 18.02
CA GLU A 47 -33.82 10.00 18.48
C GLU A 47 -32.34 9.66 18.20
N PHE A 48 -31.94 8.38 18.33
CA PHE A 48 -30.59 7.92 18.01
C PHE A 48 -30.28 8.03 16.51
N LEU A 49 -31.21 7.63 15.64
CA LEU A 49 -31.04 7.79 14.18
C LEU A 49 -30.94 9.26 13.78
N LYS A 50 -31.71 10.12 14.43
CA LYS A 50 -31.64 11.57 14.26
C LYS A 50 -30.29 12.12 14.74
N LEU A 51 -29.82 11.68 15.91
CA LEU A 51 -28.52 12.07 16.45
C LEU A 51 -27.39 11.66 15.50
N SER A 52 -27.42 10.42 15.01
CA SER A 52 -26.43 9.88 14.07
C SER A 52 -26.30 10.76 12.82
N LYS A 53 -27.42 11.20 12.24
CA LYS A 53 -27.42 12.13 11.11
C LYS A 53 -26.86 13.50 11.49
N ARG A 54 -27.26 14.05 12.63
CA ARG A 54 -26.80 15.36 13.08
C ARG A 54 -25.29 15.38 13.34
N VAL A 55 -24.78 14.33 13.98
CA VAL A 55 -23.35 14.07 14.16
C VAL A 55 -22.66 14.02 12.80
N GLU A 56 -23.15 13.20 11.87
CA GLU A 56 -22.57 13.09 10.52
C GLU A 56 -22.40 14.44 9.83
N TYR A 57 -23.46 15.25 9.77
CA TYR A 57 -23.41 16.56 9.10
C TYR A 57 -22.54 17.57 9.85
N THR A 58 -22.48 17.48 11.18
CA THR A 58 -21.63 18.37 11.98
C THR A 58 -20.16 18.05 11.78
N ILE A 59 -19.79 16.76 11.87
CA ILE A 59 -18.43 16.28 11.61
C ILE A 59 -18.01 16.61 10.17
N ARG A 60 -18.89 16.39 9.18
CA ARG A 60 -18.64 16.76 7.78
C ARG A 60 -18.35 18.25 7.63
N ALA A 61 -19.08 19.10 8.34
CA ALA A 61 -18.85 20.55 8.31
C ALA A 61 -17.51 20.95 8.97
N TRP A 62 -17.09 20.29 10.05
CA TRP A 62 -15.80 20.55 10.69
C TRP A 62 -14.62 20.27 9.75
N TYR A 63 -14.68 19.17 9.01
CA TYR A 63 -13.62 18.79 8.09
C TYR A 63 -13.68 19.52 6.74
N LEU A 64 -14.85 20.07 6.35
CA LEU A 64 -15.03 20.73 5.06
C LEU A 64 -13.99 21.82 4.80
N LEU A 65 -13.75 22.71 5.76
CA LEU A 65 -12.80 23.82 5.60
C LEU A 65 -11.36 23.32 5.38
N GLN A 66 -10.94 22.33 6.17
CA GLN A 66 -9.61 21.73 6.04
C GLN A 66 -9.42 21.06 4.68
N PHE A 67 -10.48 20.41 4.19
CA PHE A 67 -10.45 19.76 2.89
C PHE A 67 -10.47 20.77 1.73
N GLU A 68 -11.18 21.88 1.85
CA GLU A 68 -11.13 22.95 0.85
C GLU A 68 -9.71 23.53 0.73
N ASP A 69 -9.04 23.79 1.85
CA ASP A 69 -7.65 24.27 1.88
C ASP A 69 -6.69 23.27 1.22
N LEU A 70 -6.78 21.98 1.59
CA LEU A 70 -5.97 20.91 1.00
C LEU A 70 -6.16 20.84 -0.53
N MET A 71 -7.42 20.93 -0.98
CA MET A 71 -7.77 20.83 -2.40
C MET A 71 -7.34 22.06 -3.19
N GLN A 72 -7.40 23.25 -2.59
CA GLN A 72 -6.92 24.49 -3.19
C GLN A 72 -5.40 24.44 -3.35
N LEU A 73 -4.66 24.03 -2.31
CA LEU A 73 -3.22 23.85 -2.37
C LEU A 73 -2.81 22.83 -3.43
N TYR A 74 -3.44 21.65 -3.43
CA TYR A 74 -3.16 20.63 -4.44
C TYR A 74 -3.44 21.12 -5.86
N SER A 75 -4.43 22.00 -6.05
CA SER A 75 -4.74 22.52 -7.38
C SER A 75 -3.58 23.27 -8.05
N LEU A 76 -2.65 23.83 -7.26
CA LEU A 76 -1.41 24.49 -7.69
C LEU A 76 -0.25 23.51 -7.88
N LEU A 77 -0.29 22.38 -7.17
CA LEU A 77 0.75 21.35 -7.15
C LEU A 77 0.39 20.15 -8.03
N ASP A 78 -0.73 20.21 -8.74
CA ASP A 78 -1.17 19.18 -9.67
C ASP A 78 -0.13 18.98 -10.80
N PRO A 79 0.33 17.75 -11.07
CA PRO A 79 1.35 17.51 -12.08
C PRO A 79 0.97 17.89 -13.52
N VAL A 80 -0.32 18.02 -13.82
CA VAL A 80 -0.80 18.31 -15.18
C VAL A 80 -0.94 19.81 -15.39
N HIS A 81 -1.69 20.49 -14.52
CA HIS A 81 -2.06 21.90 -14.71
C HIS A 81 -1.44 22.86 -13.68
N GLY A 82 -0.75 22.34 -12.65
CA GLY A 82 -0.23 23.14 -11.54
C GLY A 82 0.79 24.19 -11.98
N ALA A 83 1.73 23.81 -12.85
CA ALA A 83 2.76 24.72 -13.36
C ALA A 83 2.17 25.99 -14.01
N GLN A 84 1.16 25.82 -14.86
CA GLN A 84 0.48 26.95 -15.51
C GLN A 84 -0.21 27.86 -14.50
N LYS A 85 -0.82 27.31 -13.44
CA LYS A 85 -1.49 28.09 -12.40
C LYS A 85 -0.50 28.85 -11.52
N LEU A 86 0.64 28.23 -11.20
CA LEU A 86 1.72 28.89 -10.48
C LEU A 86 2.27 30.10 -11.28
N GLU A 87 2.46 29.93 -12.59
CA GLU A 87 2.87 31.03 -13.48
C GLU A 87 1.84 32.18 -13.51
N GLN A 88 0.54 31.86 -13.53
CA GLN A 88 -0.53 32.86 -13.49
C GLN A 88 -0.55 33.66 -12.19
N GLN A 89 -0.21 33.03 -11.06
CA GLN A 89 -0.19 33.68 -9.75
C GLN A 89 1.10 34.49 -9.51
N LYS A 90 2.13 34.35 -10.35
CA LYS A 90 3.41 35.07 -10.26
C LYS A 90 4.08 34.93 -8.88
N LEU A 91 3.97 33.76 -8.28
CA LEU A 91 4.59 33.46 -6.98
C LEU A 91 6.10 33.28 -7.12
N THR A 92 6.83 33.68 -6.09
CA THR A 92 8.27 33.43 -5.94
C THR A 92 8.52 31.96 -5.59
N SER A 93 9.75 31.46 -5.82
CA SER A 93 10.08 30.07 -5.50
C SER A 93 9.95 29.77 -4.01
N GLU A 94 10.25 30.74 -3.15
CA GLU A 94 10.15 30.65 -1.70
C GLU A 94 8.69 30.54 -1.25
N GLU A 95 7.78 31.32 -1.84
CA GLU A 95 6.35 31.21 -1.56
C GLU A 95 5.80 29.83 -1.98
N ILE A 96 6.22 29.31 -3.13
CA ILE A 96 5.82 27.98 -3.58
C ILE A 96 6.36 26.89 -2.64
N ASP A 97 7.61 27.03 -2.15
CA ASP A 97 8.17 26.11 -1.15
C ASP A 97 7.31 26.08 0.12
N VAL A 98 6.79 27.22 0.58
CA VAL A 98 5.86 27.27 1.73
C VAL A 98 4.55 26.55 1.42
N LEU A 99 3.96 26.79 0.25
CA LEU A 99 2.72 26.10 -0.17
C LEU A 99 2.90 24.58 -0.27
N GLU A 100 4.05 24.13 -0.77
CA GLU A 100 4.39 22.70 -0.83
C GLU A 100 4.46 22.06 0.56
N GLN A 101 5.12 22.72 1.53
CA GLN A 101 5.22 22.21 2.90
C GLN A 101 3.86 22.24 3.61
N ASN A 102 3.04 23.27 3.38
CA ASN A 102 1.67 23.33 3.89
C ASN A 102 0.82 22.18 3.32
N PHE A 103 0.91 21.94 2.01
CA PHE A 103 0.21 20.83 1.37
C PHE A 103 0.60 19.48 1.99
N LEU A 104 1.90 19.22 2.18
CA LEU A 104 2.35 17.98 2.82
C LEU A 104 1.85 17.87 4.26
N THR A 105 1.83 18.97 5.01
CA THR A 105 1.32 18.99 6.39
C THR A 105 -0.14 18.57 6.44
N TYR A 106 -0.99 19.17 5.62
CA TYR A 106 -2.41 18.79 5.55
C TYR A 106 -2.60 17.37 5.00
N LEU A 107 -1.83 16.97 3.99
CA LEU A 107 -1.92 15.63 3.43
C LEU A 107 -1.60 14.57 4.48
N PHE A 108 -0.52 14.73 5.24
CA PHE A 108 -0.13 13.77 6.27
C PHE A 108 -1.13 13.73 7.43
N GLN A 109 -1.68 14.89 7.83
CA GLN A 109 -2.78 14.94 8.81
C GLN A 109 -4.00 14.16 8.32
N VAL A 110 -4.38 14.33 7.04
CA VAL A 110 -5.52 13.60 6.45
C VAL A 110 -5.21 12.09 6.34
N MET A 111 -3.96 11.71 6.04
CA MET A 111 -3.54 10.30 6.04
C MET A 111 -3.68 9.68 7.42
N GLU A 112 -3.16 10.35 8.46
CA GLU A 112 -3.24 9.90 9.86
C GLU A 112 -4.70 9.75 10.30
N LYS A 113 -5.54 10.77 10.06
CA LYS A 113 -6.99 10.71 10.33
C LYS A 113 -7.77 9.68 9.50
N SER A 114 -7.19 9.22 8.39
CA SER A 114 -7.75 8.15 7.58
C SER A 114 -7.20 6.77 7.97
N ASN A 115 -6.44 6.69 9.06
CA ASN A 115 -5.73 5.51 9.57
C ASN A 115 -4.72 4.91 8.57
N PHE A 116 -4.14 5.75 7.71
CA PHE A 116 -2.99 5.35 6.91
C PHE A 116 -1.71 5.49 7.72
N LYS A 117 -0.85 4.46 7.68
CA LYS A 117 0.50 4.50 8.26
C LYS A 117 1.54 4.59 7.15
N ILE A 118 2.67 5.24 7.42
CA ILE A 118 3.82 5.19 6.52
C ILE A 118 4.42 3.78 6.60
N VAL A 119 4.74 3.18 5.45
CA VAL A 119 5.41 1.88 5.42
C VAL A 119 6.78 2.00 6.09
N THR A 120 7.06 1.10 7.02
CA THR A 120 8.30 1.05 7.81
C THR A 120 9.42 0.31 7.07
N SER A 121 10.67 0.51 7.51
CA SER A 121 11.81 -0.25 6.97
C SER A 121 11.62 -1.76 7.14
N ASP A 122 11.06 -2.19 8.26
CA ASP A 122 10.79 -3.60 8.56
C ASP A 122 9.76 -4.20 7.58
N GLU A 123 8.66 -3.49 7.32
CA GLU A 123 7.66 -3.92 6.33
C GLU A 123 8.24 -3.99 4.91
N ILE A 124 9.14 -3.07 4.54
CA ILE A 124 9.86 -3.09 3.25
C ILE A 124 10.80 -4.29 3.15
N GLU A 125 11.55 -4.60 4.20
CA GLU A 125 12.42 -5.78 4.22
C GLU A 125 11.60 -7.07 4.09
N VAL A 126 10.46 -7.14 4.80
CA VAL A 126 9.51 -8.24 4.72
C VAL A 126 8.89 -8.35 3.32
N ALA A 127 8.60 -7.23 2.65
CA ALA A 127 8.13 -7.20 1.27
C ALA A 127 9.19 -7.73 0.29
N HIS A 128 10.45 -7.30 0.40
CA HIS A 128 11.54 -7.74 -0.48
C HIS A 128 12.06 -9.17 -0.21
N SER A 129 11.66 -9.78 0.90
CA SER A 129 12.16 -11.10 1.31
C SER A 129 11.68 -12.28 0.45
N GLY A 130 10.75 -12.11 -0.49
CA GLY A 130 10.34 -13.20 -1.37
C GLY A 130 9.58 -12.78 -2.62
N GLN A 131 9.41 -13.72 -3.53
CA GLN A 131 8.75 -13.53 -4.82
C GLN A 131 7.31 -14.10 -4.80
N TYR A 132 6.35 -13.38 -5.38
CA TYR A 132 4.96 -13.82 -5.48
C TYR A 132 4.55 -14.13 -6.94
N LEU A 133 3.72 -13.29 -7.58
CA LEU A 133 3.19 -13.54 -8.93
C LEU A 133 3.97 -12.80 -10.00
N LEU A 134 4.37 -11.57 -9.70
CA LEU A 134 5.03 -10.68 -10.64
C LEU A 134 6.50 -10.62 -10.24
N ASN A 135 7.25 -11.70 -10.51
CA ASN A 135 8.69 -11.76 -10.34
C ASN A 135 9.41 -10.83 -11.33
N LEU A 136 9.21 -9.53 -11.15
CA LEU A 136 9.71 -8.48 -11.99
C LEU A 136 10.87 -7.85 -11.22
N PRO A 137 12.11 -7.83 -11.73
CA PRO A 137 13.20 -7.11 -11.09
C PRO A 137 13.04 -5.61 -11.36
N ILE A 138 12.13 -4.93 -10.65
CA ILE A 138 11.88 -3.51 -10.84
C ILE A 138 12.66 -2.72 -9.80
N SER A 139 13.52 -1.84 -10.30
CA SER A 139 14.17 -0.84 -9.46
C SER A 139 13.68 0.55 -9.82
N VAL A 140 13.62 1.43 -8.83
CA VAL A 140 13.28 2.84 -9.04
C VAL A 140 14.45 3.56 -9.72
N ASP A 141 14.13 4.36 -10.73
CA ASP A 141 15.06 5.33 -11.29
C ASP A 141 15.13 6.58 -10.41
N GLU A 142 15.96 6.50 -9.37
CA GLU A 142 16.17 7.61 -8.44
C GLU A 142 16.62 8.91 -9.11
N SER A 143 17.21 8.85 -10.31
CA SER A 143 17.66 10.06 -11.02
C SER A 143 16.50 10.93 -11.50
N LYS A 144 15.30 10.35 -11.61
CA LYS A 144 14.08 11.02 -12.05
C LYS A 144 13.25 11.56 -10.89
N LEU A 145 13.69 11.37 -9.65
CA LEU A 145 12.95 11.77 -8.45
C LEU A 145 13.62 12.94 -7.75
N ASP A 146 12.81 13.86 -7.29
CA ASP A 146 13.28 14.94 -6.43
C ASP A 146 13.61 14.41 -5.02
N LYS A 147 14.70 14.92 -4.43
CA LYS A 147 15.18 14.54 -3.09
C LYS A 147 15.04 15.65 -2.05
N THR A 148 14.40 16.77 -2.42
CA THR A 148 14.42 17.99 -1.62
C THR A 148 13.10 18.23 -0.90
N LEU A 149 11.97 17.93 -1.54
CA LEU A 149 10.62 18.18 -1.02
C LEU A 149 10.37 17.45 0.30
N LEU A 150 10.47 16.12 0.26
CA LEU A 150 10.17 15.25 1.39
C LEU A 150 11.26 15.30 2.45
N LYS A 151 12.52 15.45 2.02
CA LYS A 151 13.64 15.69 2.94
C LYS A 151 13.40 16.91 3.83
N LYS A 152 13.04 18.06 3.24
CA LYS A 152 12.71 19.29 4.00
C LYS A 152 11.54 19.08 4.97
N TYR A 153 10.56 18.26 4.59
CA TYR A 153 9.42 17.95 5.42
C TYR A 153 9.82 17.11 6.64
N PHE A 154 10.51 15.98 6.43
CA PHE A 154 10.91 15.07 7.51
C PHE A 154 11.99 15.65 8.44
N GLU A 155 12.81 16.60 7.98
CA GLU A 155 13.70 17.37 8.85
C GLU A 155 12.96 18.19 9.91
N LYS A 156 11.72 18.61 9.62
CA LYS A 156 10.84 19.36 10.54
C LYS A 156 9.87 18.46 11.30
N HIS A 157 9.42 17.38 10.69
CA HIS A 157 8.44 16.43 11.22
C HIS A 157 9.09 15.07 11.44
N HIS A 158 9.65 14.86 12.64
CA HIS A 158 10.33 13.62 12.99
C HIS A 158 9.36 12.43 12.96
N HIS A 159 9.77 11.35 12.30
CA HIS A 159 9.06 10.07 12.28
C HIS A 159 10.09 8.97 12.52
N ASP A 160 9.72 7.99 13.34
CA ASP A 160 10.57 6.84 13.62
C ASP A 160 10.47 5.80 12.49
N ASN A 161 11.55 5.03 12.29
CA ASN A 161 11.60 3.88 11.37
C ASN A 161 11.25 4.18 9.89
N LEU A 162 11.55 5.39 9.41
CA LEU A 162 11.38 5.75 8.00
C LEU A 162 12.34 4.94 7.08
N PRO A 163 11.88 4.47 5.92
CA PRO A 163 12.74 3.83 4.92
C PRO A 163 13.80 4.78 4.35
N ASP A 164 14.93 4.21 3.90
CA ASP A 164 16.06 4.93 3.28
C ASP A 164 15.70 5.76 2.03
N PHE A 165 14.55 5.48 1.41
CA PHE A 165 14.06 6.18 0.23
C PHE A 165 13.03 7.29 0.54
N SER A 166 12.71 7.53 1.82
CA SER A 166 11.70 8.50 2.27
C SER A 166 11.97 9.95 1.82
N ASP A 167 13.22 10.28 1.48
CA ASP A 167 13.60 11.57 0.88
C ASP A 167 13.09 11.75 -0.57
N LYS A 168 12.76 10.65 -1.28
CA LYS A 168 12.36 10.62 -2.69
C LYS A 168 10.86 10.42 -2.89
N TYR A 169 10.29 9.47 -2.14
CA TYR A 169 8.88 9.14 -2.18
C TYR A 169 8.43 8.52 -0.85
N VAL A 170 7.16 8.67 -0.54
CA VAL A 170 6.54 8.08 0.65
C VAL A 170 5.44 7.12 0.21
N ILE A 171 5.39 5.97 0.87
CA ILE A 171 4.34 4.98 0.69
C ILE A 171 3.53 4.97 1.99
N PHE A 172 2.25 5.27 1.86
CA PHE A 172 1.25 5.08 2.90
C PHE A 172 0.52 3.77 2.65
N ARG A 173 0.24 3.00 3.68
CA ARG A 173 -0.56 1.78 3.61
C ARG A 173 -1.70 1.81 4.61
N ARG A 174 -2.79 1.10 4.28
CA ARG A 174 -3.94 0.85 5.14
C ARG A 174 -4.61 -0.45 4.70
N GLY A 175 -5.08 -1.23 5.65
CA GLY A 175 -5.72 -2.51 5.53
C GLY A 175 -4.72 -3.62 5.23
N ILE A 176 -4.95 -4.77 5.85
CA ILE A 176 -4.19 -5.99 5.62
C ILE A 176 -5.17 -7.07 5.18
N GLY A 177 -5.05 -7.44 3.92
CA GLY A 177 -5.80 -8.51 3.31
C GLY A 177 -4.93 -9.74 3.05
N ILE A 178 -5.55 -10.75 2.44
CA ILE A 178 -4.87 -11.98 2.03
C ILE A 178 -5.21 -12.23 0.56
N ASP A 179 -4.19 -12.25 -0.31
CA ASP A 179 -4.33 -12.73 -1.68
C ASP A 179 -4.10 -14.23 -1.72
N ARG A 180 -5.02 -14.96 -2.37
CA ARG A 180 -4.94 -16.41 -2.56
C ARG A 180 -5.14 -16.70 -4.02
N THR A 181 -4.12 -17.28 -4.65
CA THR A 181 -4.20 -17.71 -6.04
C THR A 181 -3.92 -19.21 -6.14
N THR A 182 -4.83 -19.95 -6.78
CA THR A 182 -4.66 -21.38 -7.04
C THR A 182 -4.61 -21.63 -8.54
N ASP A 183 -3.44 -21.96 -9.05
CA ASP A 183 -3.23 -22.30 -10.46
C ASP A 183 -2.16 -23.40 -10.60
N TYR A 184 -1.94 -23.88 -11.81
CA TYR A 184 -0.94 -24.89 -12.10
C TYR A 184 0.50 -24.34 -11.99
N PHE A 185 0.71 -23.05 -12.28
CA PHE A 185 1.99 -22.35 -12.20
C PHE A 185 3.16 -23.12 -12.85
N VAL A 186 2.90 -23.81 -13.97
CA VAL A 186 3.85 -24.78 -14.54
C VAL A 186 5.13 -24.07 -15.00
N MET A 187 4.99 -22.94 -15.69
CA MET A 187 6.14 -22.20 -16.21
C MET A 187 6.95 -21.57 -15.07
N GLU A 188 6.28 -21.00 -14.07
CA GLU A 188 6.88 -20.39 -12.89
C GLU A 188 7.67 -21.43 -12.08
N LYS A 189 7.11 -22.63 -11.88
CA LYS A 189 7.80 -23.74 -11.23
C LYS A 189 9.03 -24.22 -12.01
N VAL A 190 8.97 -24.24 -13.35
CA VAL A 190 10.10 -24.60 -14.21
C VAL A 190 11.20 -23.53 -14.12
N ASP A 191 10.83 -22.25 -14.17
CA ASP A 191 11.76 -21.14 -14.01
C ASP A 191 12.47 -21.19 -12.65
N MET A 192 11.77 -21.56 -11.58
CA MET A 192 12.37 -21.77 -10.26
C MET A 192 13.42 -22.89 -10.24
N LEU A 193 13.13 -24.03 -10.89
CA LEU A 193 14.10 -25.14 -10.98
C LEU A 193 15.36 -24.72 -11.75
N ILE A 194 15.17 -23.96 -12.83
CA ILE A 194 16.26 -23.41 -13.63
C ILE A 194 17.07 -22.41 -12.81
N GLY A 195 16.42 -21.52 -12.06
CA GLY A 195 17.08 -20.58 -11.15
C GLY A 195 17.93 -21.28 -10.08
N ARG A 196 17.37 -22.32 -9.43
CA ARG A 196 18.12 -23.16 -8.46
C ARG A 196 19.33 -23.84 -9.11
N PHE A 197 19.17 -24.37 -10.32
CA PHE A 197 20.26 -24.97 -11.10
C PHE A 197 21.33 -23.95 -11.48
N TRP A 198 20.95 -22.73 -11.88
CA TRP A 198 21.88 -21.64 -12.18
C TRP A 198 22.66 -21.18 -10.96
N ALA A 199 21.99 -20.96 -9.83
CA ALA A 199 22.66 -20.61 -8.58
C ALA A 199 23.68 -21.68 -8.17
N TYR A 200 23.30 -22.95 -8.31
CA TYR A 200 24.21 -24.07 -8.11
C TYR A 200 25.41 -24.03 -9.08
N LEU A 201 25.17 -23.86 -10.38
CA LEU A 201 26.22 -23.79 -11.40
C LEU A 201 27.19 -22.62 -11.15
N LEU A 202 26.68 -21.44 -10.81
CA LEU A 202 27.48 -20.25 -10.49
C LEU A 202 28.31 -20.44 -9.22
N ARG A 203 27.75 -21.09 -8.20
CA ARG A 203 28.45 -21.42 -6.95
C ARG A 203 29.57 -22.44 -7.18
N VAL A 204 29.34 -23.46 -8.01
CA VAL A 204 30.35 -24.47 -8.39
C VAL A 204 31.48 -23.85 -9.23
N THR A 205 31.15 -22.95 -10.16
CA THR A 205 32.14 -22.29 -11.03
C THR A 205 32.85 -21.10 -10.37
N ARG A 206 32.50 -20.74 -9.12
CA ARG A 206 33.01 -19.56 -8.37
C ARG A 206 32.84 -18.21 -9.10
N LEU A 207 32.02 -18.15 -10.14
CA LEU A 207 31.74 -16.94 -10.91
C LEU A 207 30.83 -15.94 -10.19
N GLU A 208 30.23 -16.34 -9.06
CA GLU A 208 29.46 -15.43 -8.18
C GLU A 208 30.23 -14.13 -7.89
N LYS A 209 31.55 -14.21 -7.63
CA LYS A 209 32.40 -13.04 -7.34
C LYS A 209 32.56 -12.05 -8.49
N VAL A 210 32.31 -12.46 -9.73
CA VAL A 210 32.51 -11.63 -10.94
C VAL A 210 31.20 -10.90 -11.31
N PHE A 211 30.05 -11.54 -11.08
CA PHE A 211 28.73 -10.97 -11.37
C PHE A 211 28.11 -10.21 -10.18
N SER A 212 28.60 -10.43 -8.95
CA SER A 212 28.17 -9.65 -7.79
C SER A 212 28.79 -8.25 -7.80
N ARG A 213 28.14 -7.29 -8.43
CA ARG A 213 28.45 -5.87 -8.28
C ARG A 213 28.18 -5.50 -6.81
N LYS A 214 29.20 -4.97 -6.12
CA LYS A 214 29.18 -4.56 -4.70
C LYS A 214 27.82 -3.98 -4.27
N SER A 215 27.00 -4.80 -3.60
CA SER A 215 26.07 -4.29 -2.61
C SER A 215 26.88 -3.93 -1.36
N LYS A 216 26.64 -2.76 -0.76
CA LYS A 216 27.27 -2.38 0.50
C LYS A 216 27.00 -3.47 1.54
N PRO A 217 27.95 -3.78 2.42
CA PRO A 217 27.70 -4.74 3.49
C PRO A 217 26.68 -4.12 4.42
N ASN A 218 25.42 -4.58 4.36
CA ASN A 218 24.49 -4.29 5.43
C ASN A 218 25.01 -5.02 6.67
N LYS A 219 25.18 -4.27 7.76
CA LYS A 219 25.68 -4.77 9.03
C LYS A 219 24.75 -5.88 9.49
N LYS A 220 25.21 -7.12 9.35
CA LYS A 220 24.55 -8.29 9.89
C LYS A 220 24.84 -8.32 11.39
N ASP A 221 24.07 -7.56 12.16
CA ASP A 221 23.96 -7.84 13.59
C ASP A 221 23.06 -9.07 13.72
N SER A 222 23.73 -10.22 13.72
CA SER A 222 23.18 -11.49 14.15
C SER A 222 22.91 -11.39 15.65
N LYS A 223 21.71 -10.94 16.00
CA LYS A 223 21.00 -11.42 17.18
C LYS A 223 19.61 -11.82 16.71
N GLY A 224 19.25 -13.07 16.98
CA GLY A 224 17.86 -13.47 16.94
C GLY A 224 17.10 -12.58 17.92
N ASN A 225 16.49 -11.53 17.40
CA ASN A 225 15.42 -10.86 18.10
C ASN A 225 14.14 -11.57 17.64
N GLU A 226 13.79 -12.66 18.31
CA GLU A 226 12.37 -12.84 18.62
C GLU A 226 11.95 -11.54 19.31
N MET A 227 11.29 -10.65 18.56
CA MET A 227 10.77 -9.41 19.11
C MET A 227 9.63 -9.77 20.08
N ILE A 228 9.98 -10.03 21.34
CA ILE A 228 9.12 -9.74 22.46
C ILE A 228 9.14 -8.22 22.62
N ARG A 229 8.39 -7.53 21.77
CA ARG A 229 7.77 -6.27 22.17
C ARG A 229 6.57 -6.68 23.02
N GLU A 230 6.61 -6.33 24.31
CA GLU A 230 5.43 -6.32 25.19
C GLU A 230 4.45 -5.28 24.62
N GLY A 231 3.73 -5.67 23.57
CA GLY A 231 2.51 -5.02 23.14
C GLY A 231 1.36 -5.72 23.85
N THR A 232 0.60 -4.96 24.64
CA THR A 232 -0.69 -5.38 25.15
C THR A 232 -1.67 -5.46 23.98
N GLY A 233 -2.03 -6.66 23.52
CA GLY A 233 -3.10 -6.88 22.54
C GLY A 233 -2.74 -7.91 21.46
N ASP A 234 -3.63 -8.88 21.24
CA ASP A 234 -3.53 -9.99 20.28
C ASP A 234 -3.06 -9.56 18.87
N ASP A 235 -1.84 -9.95 18.48
CA ASP A 235 -1.34 -9.73 17.12
C ASP A 235 -2.01 -10.65 16.10
N PHE A 236 -2.21 -10.16 14.87
CA PHE A 236 -2.70 -10.97 13.76
C PHE A 236 -1.54 -11.67 13.05
N TYR A 237 -1.70 -12.96 12.76
CA TYR A 237 -0.67 -13.80 12.15
C TYR A 237 -1.13 -14.31 10.78
N VAL A 238 -0.39 -13.98 9.71
CA VAL A 238 -0.69 -14.45 8.35
C VAL A 238 0.41 -15.36 7.84
N GLU A 239 0.04 -16.56 7.43
CA GLU A 239 0.93 -17.51 6.78
C GLU A 239 1.21 -17.11 5.32
N ARG A 240 2.49 -17.11 4.93
CA ARG A 240 2.94 -16.99 3.54
C ARG A 240 3.14 -18.38 2.95
N ILE A 241 2.47 -18.64 1.84
CA ILE A 241 2.66 -19.87 1.07
C ILE A 241 3.24 -19.47 -0.28
N ARG A 242 4.54 -19.72 -0.49
CA ARG A 242 5.28 -19.30 -1.68
C ARG A 242 5.72 -20.50 -2.51
N LEU A 243 5.80 -20.31 -3.84
CA LEU A 243 6.37 -21.31 -4.75
C LEU A 243 7.84 -21.59 -4.44
N GLU A 244 8.57 -20.57 -3.98
CA GLU A 244 10.02 -20.63 -3.76
C GLU A 244 10.46 -21.61 -2.70
N ASN A 245 9.65 -21.74 -1.65
CA ASN A 245 9.93 -22.64 -0.53
C ASN A 245 9.23 -24.00 -0.71
N MET A 246 8.45 -24.18 -1.77
CA MET A 246 7.74 -25.44 -2.02
C MET A 246 8.69 -26.55 -2.49
N GLN A 247 8.47 -27.76 -1.99
CA GLN A 247 9.12 -28.97 -2.49
C GLN A 247 8.53 -29.35 -3.86
N LEU A 248 9.27 -29.01 -4.91
CA LEU A 248 8.91 -29.31 -6.29
C LEU A 248 9.24 -30.78 -6.62
N SER A 249 8.22 -31.64 -6.56
CA SER A 249 8.27 -33.01 -7.09
C SER A 249 7.67 -33.05 -8.51
N SER A 250 8.04 -34.04 -9.34
CA SER A 250 7.51 -34.21 -10.71
C SER A 250 5.98 -34.26 -10.75
N ARG A 251 5.35 -34.80 -9.69
CA ARG A 251 3.89 -34.83 -9.55
C ARG A 251 3.28 -33.47 -9.13
N ASN A 252 4.03 -32.65 -8.39
CA ASN A 252 3.62 -31.30 -7.97
C ASN A 252 3.82 -30.25 -9.06
N LEU A 253 4.70 -30.50 -10.05
CA LEU A 253 4.90 -29.60 -11.20
C LEU A 253 3.66 -29.45 -12.07
N LEU A 254 2.92 -30.54 -12.26
CA LEU A 254 1.69 -30.57 -13.08
C LEU A 254 0.41 -30.42 -12.23
N GLY A 255 0.54 -30.30 -10.91
CA GLY A 255 -0.56 -30.13 -9.97
C GLY A 255 -0.89 -28.66 -9.73
N LYS A 256 -2.14 -28.38 -9.33
CA LYS A 256 -2.53 -27.07 -8.83
C LYS A 256 -1.80 -26.78 -7.51
N THR A 257 -1.33 -25.56 -7.36
CA THR A 257 -0.65 -25.07 -6.16
C THR A 257 -1.37 -23.82 -5.68
N LEU A 258 -1.69 -23.78 -4.38
CA LEU A 258 -2.15 -22.57 -3.72
C LEU A 258 -0.92 -21.74 -3.33
N ILE A 259 -0.92 -20.47 -3.70
CA ILE A 259 0.02 -19.46 -3.24
C ILE A 259 -0.79 -18.46 -2.42
N GLN A 260 -0.20 -17.99 -1.32
CA GLN A 260 -0.82 -17.04 -0.41
C GLN A 260 0.21 -15.99 0.00
N GLU A 261 -0.16 -14.72 -0.14
CA GLU A 261 0.65 -13.59 0.29
C GLU A 261 -0.26 -12.52 0.92
N PRO A 262 0.13 -11.92 2.06
CA PRO A 262 -0.59 -10.78 2.61
C PRO A 262 -0.57 -9.60 1.63
N THR A 263 -1.66 -8.83 1.63
CA THR A 263 -1.80 -7.64 0.81
C THR A 263 -1.98 -6.41 1.66
N PHE A 264 -1.48 -5.28 1.17
CA PHE A 264 -2.00 -3.98 1.60
C PHE A 264 -3.30 -3.68 0.83
N ASP A 265 -4.40 -3.49 1.54
CA ASP A 265 -5.71 -3.27 0.91
C ASP A 265 -5.78 -1.92 0.19
N ARG A 266 -5.07 -0.93 0.72
CA ARG A 266 -4.93 0.42 0.20
C ARG A 266 -3.48 0.87 0.32
N ILE A 267 -2.94 1.41 -0.77
CA ILE A 267 -1.62 2.06 -0.79
C ILE A 267 -1.74 3.42 -1.43
N ILE A 268 -1.13 4.44 -0.82
CA ILE A 268 -0.96 5.75 -1.46
C ILE A 268 0.51 6.09 -1.58
N VAL A 269 0.95 6.39 -2.80
CA VAL A 269 2.33 6.78 -3.09
C VAL A 269 2.38 8.27 -3.41
N VAL A 270 3.23 9.00 -2.68
CA VAL A 270 3.45 10.43 -2.83
C VAL A 270 4.88 10.70 -3.27
N TYR A 271 5.06 11.41 -4.39
CA TYR A 271 6.40 11.72 -4.91
C TYR A 271 6.41 12.96 -5.82
N ARG A 272 7.60 13.53 -6.04
CA ARG A 272 7.83 14.61 -7.01
C ARG A 272 8.91 14.19 -8.02
N ARG A 273 8.71 14.57 -9.28
CA ARG A 273 9.73 14.37 -10.32
C ARG A 273 10.89 15.35 -10.18
N ALA A 274 12.09 14.89 -10.50
CA ALA A 274 13.26 15.76 -10.58
C ALA A 274 13.07 16.82 -11.66
N SER A 275 13.49 18.05 -11.37
CA SER A 275 13.51 19.12 -12.36
C SER A 275 14.50 18.81 -13.47
N THR A 276 14.16 19.18 -14.70
CA THR A 276 15.08 19.10 -15.85
C THR A 276 15.71 20.46 -16.11
N LYS A 277 16.82 20.51 -16.86
CA LYS A 277 17.49 21.78 -17.21
C LYS A 277 16.56 22.80 -17.88
N SER A 278 15.51 22.33 -18.55
CA SER A 278 14.53 23.15 -19.28
C SER A 278 13.26 23.46 -18.51
N LYS A 279 12.94 22.71 -17.43
CA LYS A 279 11.65 22.83 -16.74
C LYS A 279 11.79 22.48 -15.26
N THR A 280 11.41 23.43 -14.41
CA THR A 280 11.23 23.23 -12.97
C THR A 280 9.96 22.42 -12.72
N GLU A 281 10.10 21.19 -12.24
CA GLU A 281 8.98 20.33 -11.90
C GLU A 281 8.58 20.57 -10.44
N ARG A 282 7.39 21.16 -10.23
CA ARG A 282 6.79 21.39 -8.91
C ARG A 282 5.58 20.49 -8.64
N GLY A 283 5.21 19.67 -9.62
CA GLY A 283 4.05 18.77 -9.53
C GLY A 283 4.27 17.63 -8.54
N ILE A 284 3.34 17.46 -7.60
CA ILE A 284 3.34 16.38 -6.62
C ILE A 284 2.35 15.31 -7.08
N PHE A 285 2.87 14.12 -7.32
CA PHE A 285 2.07 12.96 -7.67
C PHE A 285 1.54 12.31 -6.40
N VAL A 286 0.23 12.06 -6.37
CA VAL A 286 -0.45 11.24 -5.37
C VAL A 286 -1.14 10.11 -6.14
N LYS A 287 -0.82 8.85 -5.84
CA LYS A 287 -1.39 7.69 -6.55
C LYS A 287 -1.97 6.71 -5.56
N HIS A 288 -3.21 6.29 -5.78
CA HIS A 288 -3.94 5.38 -4.91
C HIS A 288 -4.08 4.00 -5.55
N PHE A 289 -3.72 2.96 -4.81
CA PHE A 289 -3.79 1.57 -5.23
C PHE A 289 -4.59 0.73 -4.23
N LYS A 290 -5.08 -0.42 -4.69
CA LYS A 290 -5.78 -1.41 -3.88
C LYS A 290 -5.17 -2.80 -3.99
N ASN A 291 -5.30 -3.57 -2.91
CA ASN A 291 -5.02 -5.01 -2.87
C ASN A 291 -3.66 -5.37 -3.49
N ILE A 292 -2.60 -4.70 -3.02
CA ILE A 292 -1.23 -4.92 -3.49
C ILE A 292 -0.58 -5.98 -2.62
N PRO A 293 -0.17 -7.13 -3.18
CA PRO A 293 0.62 -8.12 -2.43
C PRO A 293 1.89 -7.49 -1.89
N MET A 294 2.25 -7.77 -0.64
CA MET A 294 3.46 -7.20 -0.02
C MET A 294 4.71 -7.54 -0.84
N ALA A 295 4.83 -8.76 -1.33
CA ALA A 295 5.92 -9.19 -2.21
C ALA A 295 5.97 -8.47 -3.57
N ASP A 296 4.84 -7.93 -4.04
CA ASP A 296 4.73 -7.24 -5.32
C ASP A 296 4.63 -5.70 -5.14
N MET A 297 5.14 -5.15 -4.03
CA MET A 297 5.18 -3.70 -3.77
C MET A 297 5.88 -2.91 -4.89
N GLU A 298 6.73 -3.56 -5.67
CA GLU A 298 7.40 -2.97 -6.81
C GLU A 298 6.44 -2.39 -7.88
N ILE A 299 5.20 -2.88 -7.91
CA ILE A 299 4.14 -2.34 -8.78
C ILE A 299 3.83 -0.89 -8.42
N VAL A 300 3.81 -0.51 -7.14
CA VAL A 300 3.41 0.85 -6.75
C VAL A 300 4.56 1.86 -6.87
N LEU A 301 5.79 1.38 -7.05
CA LEU A 301 6.97 2.22 -7.07
C LEU A 301 6.98 3.21 -8.25
N PRO A 302 7.41 4.46 -8.00
CA PRO A 302 7.47 5.49 -9.03
C PRO A 302 8.66 5.27 -9.99
N GLU A 303 8.56 5.84 -11.19
CA GLU A 303 9.67 5.95 -12.17
C GLU A 303 10.52 4.67 -12.33
N LYS A 304 9.85 3.55 -12.65
CA LYS A 304 10.46 2.22 -12.81
C LYS A 304 11.54 2.21 -13.90
N LYS A 305 12.69 1.57 -13.61
CA LYS A 305 13.70 1.25 -14.62
C LYS A 305 13.23 0.10 -15.50
N ASN A 306 13.70 0.10 -16.75
CA ASN A 306 13.47 -1.02 -17.64
C ASN A 306 14.12 -2.29 -17.05
N PRO A 307 13.41 -3.43 -17.00
CA PRO A 307 13.93 -4.64 -16.43
C PRO A 307 15.11 -5.17 -17.25
N GLY A 308 16.01 -5.90 -16.58
CA GLY A 308 17.05 -6.69 -17.23
C GLY A 308 16.49 -7.96 -17.86
N LEU A 309 17.34 -8.70 -18.57
CA LEU A 309 17.02 -10.04 -19.08
C LEU A 309 16.73 -11.01 -17.92
N THR A 310 15.70 -11.85 -18.06
CA THR A 310 15.44 -12.92 -17.09
C THR A 310 16.49 -14.04 -17.21
N PRO A 311 16.68 -14.89 -16.18
CA PRO A 311 17.59 -16.04 -16.26
C PRO A 311 17.26 -16.99 -17.43
N MET A 312 15.98 -17.18 -17.75
CA MET A 312 15.55 -17.99 -18.89
C MET A 312 16.00 -17.39 -20.23
N ASP A 313 15.95 -16.06 -20.36
CA ASP A 313 16.44 -15.39 -21.57
C ASP A 313 17.96 -15.58 -21.74
N TRP A 314 18.72 -15.58 -20.64
CA TRP A 314 20.15 -15.94 -20.64
C TRP A 314 20.40 -17.40 -21.04
N VAL A 315 19.57 -18.35 -20.59
CA VAL A 315 19.65 -19.76 -21.04
C VAL A 315 19.41 -19.85 -22.54
N LYS A 316 18.33 -19.26 -23.04
CA LYS A 316 17.99 -19.26 -24.47
C LYS A 316 19.12 -18.62 -25.28
N PHE A 317 19.71 -17.54 -24.78
CA PHE A 317 20.86 -16.89 -25.38
C PHE A 317 22.10 -17.79 -25.41
N LEU A 318 22.41 -18.49 -24.31
CA LEU A 318 23.57 -19.38 -24.25
C LEU A 318 23.41 -20.64 -25.10
N VAL A 319 22.27 -21.32 -25.00
CA VAL A 319 21.98 -22.51 -25.82
C VAL A 319 22.10 -22.16 -27.29
N SER A 320 21.58 -21.01 -27.69
CA SER A 320 21.67 -20.58 -29.08
C SER A 320 23.03 -20.12 -29.53
N ALA A 321 23.78 -19.43 -28.69
CA ALA A 321 25.17 -19.08 -28.97
C ALA A 321 26.03 -20.34 -29.12
N VAL A 322 25.82 -21.36 -28.27
CA VAL A 322 26.51 -22.65 -28.35
C VAL A 322 26.13 -23.39 -29.62
N VAL A 323 24.84 -23.51 -29.94
CA VAL A 323 24.38 -24.14 -31.19
C VAL A 323 24.94 -23.42 -32.42
N GLY A 324 24.95 -22.08 -32.41
CA GLY A 324 25.53 -21.26 -33.47
C GLY A 324 27.04 -21.49 -33.61
N LEU A 325 27.79 -21.50 -32.51
CA LEU A 325 29.23 -21.79 -32.51
C LEU A 325 29.53 -23.20 -33.00
N VAL A 326 28.81 -24.22 -32.53
CA VAL A 326 28.97 -25.61 -32.98
C VAL A 326 28.69 -25.76 -34.47
N ALA A 327 27.68 -25.07 -35.01
CA ALA A 327 27.39 -25.06 -36.43
C ALA A 327 28.54 -24.41 -37.24
N VAL A 328 29.11 -23.30 -36.75
CA VAL A 328 30.26 -22.63 -37.38
C VAL A 328 31.51 -23.51 -37.35
N PHE A 329 31.87 -24.07 -36.18
CA PHE A 329 33.05 -24.93 -36.05
C PHE A 329 32.93 -26.21 -36.90
N SER A 330 31.78 -26.88 -36.86
CA SER A 330 31.53 -28.06 -37.71
C SER A 330 31.63 -27.74 -39.21
N SER A 331 31.32 -26.51 -39.62
CA SER A 331 31.44 -26.09 -41.03
C SER A 331 32.88 -25.80 -41.46
N LEU A 332 33.78 -25.45 -40.51
CA LEU A 332 35.20 -25.17 -40.76
C LEU A 332 36.06 -26.44 -40.85
N GLU A 333 35.62 -27.54 -40.23
CA GLU A 333 36.30 -28.84 -40.31
C GLU A 333 36.00 -29.60 -41.62
N MET A 334 35.10 -29.09 -42.47
CA MET A 334 34.82 -29.71 -43.76
C MET A 334 35.92 -29.38 -44.80
N PRO A 335 36.58 -30.39 -45.42
CA PRO A 335 37.79 -30.20 -46.25
C PRO A 335 37.61 -29.39 -47.55
N SER A 336 36.37 -29.09 -47.94
CA SER A 336 36.03 -28.33 -49.14
C SER A 336 34.86 -27.38 -48.84
N ALA A 337 35.05 -26.49 -47.87
CA ALA A 337 34.05 -25.49 -47.54
C ALA A 337 33.88 -24.51 -48.72
N ASP A 338 32.80 -24.70 -49.49
CA ASP A 338 32.36 -23.77 -50.54
C ASP A 338 31.99 -22.42 -49.89
N TRP A 339 32.33 -21.30 -50.52
CA TRP A 339 32.06 -19.95 -50.00
C TRP A 339 30.56 -19.73 -49.71
N TRP A 340 29.69 -20.43 -50.44
CA TRP A 340 28.25 -20.48 -50.21
C TRP A 340 27.85 -21.10 -48.88
N VAL A 341 28.57 -22.12 -48.41
CA VAL A 341 28.31 -22.78 -47.12
C VAL A 341 28.68 -21.83 -45.97
N ILE A 342 29.82 -21.16 -46.07
CA ILE A 342 30.25 -20.16 -45.09
C ILE A 342 29.25 -18.99 -45.04
N PHE A 343 28.80 -18.52 -46.20
CA PHE A 343 27.77 -17.46 -46.28
C PHE A 343 26.43 -17.91 -45.67
N ALA A 344 26.00 -19.14 -45.91
CA ALA A 344 24.76 -19.69 -45.33
C ALA A 344 24.84 -19.78 -43.80
N VAL A 345 25.98 -20.24 -43.26
CA VAL A 345 26.24 -20.31 -41.82
C VAL A 345 26.28 -18.91 -41.19
N LEU A 346 26.98 -17.96 -41.82
CA LEU A 346 27.04 -16.58 -41.33
C LEU A 346 25.67 -15.90 -41.35
N SER A 347 24.89 -16.12 -42.42
CA SER A 347 23.52 -15.63 -42.54
C SER A 347 22.59 -16.22 -41.48
N THR A 348 22.75 -17.50 -41.12
CA THR A 348 21.99 -18.12 -40.03
C THR A 348 22.38 -17.56 -38.66
N VAL A 349 23.67 -17.31 -38.40
CA VAL A 349 24.12 -16.65 -37.16
C VAL A 349 23.56 -15.23 -37.05
N ILE A 350 23.65 -14.44 -38.12
CA ILE A 350 23.10 -13.07 -38.15
C ILE A 350 21.58 -13.09 -37.98
N GLY A 351 20.88 -13.98 -38.70
CA GLY A 351 19.43 -14.16 -38.58
C GLY A 351 19.02 -14.56 -37.15
N TYR A 352 19.83 -15.39 -36.48
CA TYR A 352 19.59 -15.76 -35.09
C TYR A 352 19.79 -14.58 -34.14
N ILE A 353 20.87 -13.80 -34.28
CA ILE A 353 21.11 -12.58 -33.48
C ILE A 353 19.92 -11.62 -33.62
N VAL A 354 19.46 -11.41 -34.86
CA VAL A 354 18.29 -10.57 -35.15
C VAL A 354 17.02 -11.13 -34.51
N LYS A 355 16.78 -12.44 -34.62
CA LYS A 355 15.65 -13.12 -33.97
C LYS A 355 15.68 -12.92 -32.45
N THR A 356 16.83 -13.14 -31.82
CA THR A 356 17.02 -12.98 -30.37
C THR A 356 16.76 -11.54 -29.93
N TYR A 357 17.26 -10.56 -30.68
CA TYR A 357 16.98 -9.15 -30.41
C TYR A 357 15.47 -8.84 -30.49
N PHE A 358 14.78 -9.31 -31.53
CA PHE A 358 13.34 -9.12 -31.64
C PHE A 358 12.55 -9.86 -30.56
N THR A 359 12.95 -11.07 -30.18
CA THR A 359 12.35 -11.80 -29.06
C THR A 359 12.56 -11.04 -27.75
N PHE A 360 13.73 -10.46 -27.52
CA PHE A 360 13.95 -9.62 -26.34
C PHE A 360 13.05 -8.38 -26.33
N GLN A 361 12.91 -7.69 -27.46
CA GLN A 361 11.99 -6.55 -27.58
C GLN A 361 10.53 -6.95 -27.35
N GLN A 362 10.11 -8.11 -27.85
CA GLN A 362 8.77 -8.67 -27.59
C GLN A 362 8.57 -8.99 -26.10
N ASN A 363 9.54 -9.61 -25.45
CA ASN A 363 9.50 -9.89 -24.02
C ASN A 363 9.40 -8.58 -23.22
N LEU A 364 10.22 -7.57 -23.54
CA LEU A 364 10.13 -6.24 -22.93
C LEU A 364 8.75 -5.60 -23.09
N ALA A 365 8.15 -5.69 -24.29
CA ALA A 365 6.81 -5.18 -24.53
C ALA A 365 5.75 -5.94 -23.72
N GLN A 366 5.87 -7.28 -23.63
CA GLN A 366 4.99 -8.09 -22.78
C GLN A 366 5.13 -7.70 -21.29
N TYR A 367 6.35 -7.49 -20.80
CA TYR A 367 6.58 -6.99 -19.43
C TYR A 367 5.93 -5.64 -19.19
N GLN A 368 6.11 -4.69 -20.10
CA GLN A 368 5.48 -3.37 -19.99
C GLN A 368 3.95 -3.47 -20.00
N ASN A 369 3.39 -4.35 -20.83
CA ASN A 369 1.94 -4.59 -20.87
C ASN A 369 1.44 -5.20 -19.55
N LEU A 370 2.14 -6.19 -18.97
CA LEU A 370 1.77 -6.77 -17.68
C LEU A 370 1.80 -5.73 -16.56
N ILE A 371 2.85 -4.90 -16.49
CA ILE A 371 2.92 -3.82 -15.52
C ILE A 371 1.78 -2.83 -15.73
N THR A 372 1.51 -2.45 -16.98
CA THR A 372 0.45 -1.48 -17.31
C THR A 372 -0.92 -2.02 -16.94
N GLN A 373 -1.19 -3.29 -17.24
CA GLN A 373 -2.45 -3.95 -16.91
C GLN A 373 -2.60 -4.10 -15.39
N SER A 374 -1.56 -4.56 -14.69
CA SER A 374 -1.57 -4.67 -13.23
C SER A 374 -1.78 -3.30 -12.57
N MET A 375 -1.12 -2.25 -13.07
CA MET A 375 -1.36 -0.88 -12.63
C MET A 375 -2.79 -0.44 -12.90
N TYR A 376 -3.35 -0.73 -14.07
CA TYR A 376 -4.73 -0.37 -14.41
C TYR A 376 -5.75 -1.06 -13.49
N ASP A 377 -5.57 -2.35 -13.21
CA ASP A 377 -6.49 -3.13 -12.38
C ASP A 377 -6.40 -2.76 -10.89
N LYS A 378 -5.19 -2.40 -10.43
CA LYS A 378 -4.90 -2.13 -9.02
C LYS A 378 -4.92 -0.65 -8.66
N GLN A 379 -4.74 0.28 -9.61
CA GLN A 379 -4.82 1.70 -9.34
C GLN A 379 -6.29 2.14 -9.21
N LEU A 380 -6.65 2.67 -8.05
CA LEU A 380 -7.97 3.21 -7.77
C LEU A 380 -8.15 4.60 -8.38
N ASP A 381 -7.19 5.49 -8.13
CA ASP A 381 -7.28 6.90 -8.50
C ASP A 381 -5.89 7.56 -8.55
N SER A 382 -5.83 8.83 -8.95
CA SER A 382 -4.66 9.68 -8.90
C SER A 382 -5.00 11.14 -8.60
N GLY A 383 -4.10 11.81 -7.88
CA GLY A 383 -4.12 13.24 -7.68
C GLY A 383 -5.38 13.69 -6.96
N LYS A 384 -6.14 14.58 -7.60
CA LYS A 384 -7.34 15.19 -7.02
C LYS A 384 -8.39 14.15 -6.60
N GLY A 385 -8.58 13.09 -7.40
CA GLY A 385 -9.55 12.04 -7.10
C GLY A 385 -9.17 11.25 -5.85
N THR A 386 -7.87 10.94 -5.68
CA THR A 386 -7.34 10.33 -4.45
C THR A 386 -7.65 11.18 -3.21
N LEU A 387 -7.41 12.49 -3.28
CA LEU A 387 -7.66 13.38 -2.15
C LEU A 387 -9.15 13.45 -1.79
N LEU A 388 -10.04 13.52 -2.77
CA LEU A 388 -11.49 13.49 -2.53
C LEU A 388 -11.93 12.19 -1.84
N HIS A 389 -11.38 11.06 -2.28
CA HIS A 389 -11.63 9.77 -1.65
C HIS A 389 -11.14 9.73 -0.20
N LEU A 390 -9.92 10.22 0.07
CA LEU A 390 -9.39 10.31 1.44
C LEU A 390 -10.27 11.18 2.34
N CYS A 391 -10.68 12.35 1.85
CA CYS A 391 -11.54 13.26 2.60
C CYS A 391 -12.87 12.60 2.99
N ASP A 392 -13.52 11.86 2.08
CA ASP A 392 -14.73 11.13 2.44
C ASP A 392 -14.42 9.99 3.43
N ASP A 393 -13.32 9.24 3.21
CA ASP A 393 -12.88 8.16 4.10
C ASP A 393 -12.67 8.64 5.55
N VAL A 394 -12.01 9.80 5.76
CA VAL A 394 -11.89 10.45 7.09
C VAL A 394 -13.27 10.63 7.69
N ILE A 395 -14.18 11.32 6.98
CA ILE A 395 -15.52 11.60 7.52
C ILE A 395 -16.25 10.30 7.88
N GLN A 396 -16.15 9.26 7.04
CA GLN A 396 -16.83 7.99 7.34
C GLN A 396 -16.27 7.32 8.60
N GLN A 397 -14.94 7.27 8.79
CA GLN A 397 -14.35 6.67 9.99
C GLN A 397 -14.70 7.47 11.24
N GLU A 398 -14.51 8.77 11.17
CA GLU A 398 -14.77 9.71 12.26
C GLU A 398 -16.21 9.64 12.77
N VAL A 399 -17.17 9.56 11.85
CA VAL A 399 -18.58 9.43 12.22
C VAL A 399 -18.87 8.07 12.86
N LYS A 400 -18.24 6.98 12.40
CA LYS A 400 -18.43 5.66 13.00
C LYS A 400 -17.90 5.61 14.42
N GLU A 401 -16.71 6.12 14.65
CA GLU A 401 -16.07 6.16 15.97
C GLU A 401 -16.88 6.99 16.97
N VAL A 402 -17.33 8.18 16.57
CA VAL A 402 -18.14 9.07 17.41
C VAL A 402 -19.50 8.45 17.74
N ILE A 403 -20.19 7.83 16.77
CA ILE A 403 -21.48 7.18 16.99
C ILE A 403 -21.34 5.97 17.91
N LEU A 404 -20.30 5.14 17.70
CA LEU A 404 -20.06 3.94 18.50
C LEU A 404 -19.74 4.31 19.97
N SER A 405 -18.83 5.27 20.16
CA SER A 405 -18.48 5.77 21.50
C SER A 405 -19.70 6.33 22.24
N PHE A 406 -20.54 7.12 21.55
CA PHE A 406 -21.74 7.65 22.16
C PHE A 406 -22.74 6.54 22.52
N PHE A 407 -22.91 5.56 21.64
CA PHE A 407 -23.80 4.42 21.88
C PHE A 407 -23.38 3.63 23.13
N ILE A 408 -22.10 3.30 23.26
CA ILE A 408 -21.58 2.60 24.45
C ILE A 408 -21.80 3.42 25.72
N LEU A 409 -21.50 4.72 25.72
CA LEU A 409 -21.73 5.58 26.89
C LEU A 409 -23.21 5.68 27.28
N MET A 410 -24.11 5.60 26.30
CA MET A 410 -25.55 5.62 26.52
C MET A 410 -26.05 4.33 27.16
N GLU A 411 -25.58 3.17 26.71
CA GLU A 411 -26.02 1.86 27.20
C GLU A 411 -25.33 1.44 28.51
N GLN A 412 -24.01 1.63 28.61
CA GLN A 412 -23.20 1.19 29.76
C GLN A 412 -23.01 2.29 30.83
N GLY A 413 -23.30 3.55 30.49
CA GLY A 413 -23.16 4.68 31.39
C GLY A 413 -21.72 5.21 31.48
N LYS A 414 -21.25 5.46 32.71
CA LYS A 414 -19.95 6.12 32.93
C LYS A 414 -18.79 5.18 32.69
N ALA A 415 -17.87 5.56 31.81
CA ALA A 415 -16.72 4.73 31.43
C ALA A 415 -15.39 5.46 31.69
N THR A 416 -14.35 4.73 32.07
CA THR A 416 -12.99 5.24 31.86
C THR A 416 -12.63 5.17 30.38
N ARG A 417 -11.50 5.78 29.99
CA ARG A 417 -10.98 5.65 28.63
C ARG A 417 -10.77 4.18 28.23
N GLN A 418 -10.17 3.39 29.11
CA GLN A 418 -9.84 1.97 28.84
C GLN A 418 -11.10 1.11 28.74
N ASP A 419 -12.09 1.37 29.59
CA ASP A 419 -13.36 0.65 29.54
C ASP A 419 -14.08 0.93 28.22
N LEU A 420 -14.16 2.22 27.83
CA LEU A 420 -14.85 2.62 26.61
C LEU A 420 -14.19 2.04 25.36
N ASP A 421 -12.86 2.06 25.31
CA ASP A 421 -12.06 1.45 24.24
C ASP A 421 -12.40 -0.03 24.08
N HIS A 422 -12.27 -0.78 25.18
CA HIS A 422 -12.53 -2.21 25.21
C HIS A 422 -13.97 -2.55 24.82
N TRP A 423 -14.96 -1.82 25.35
CA TRP A 423 -16.37 -2.05 25.04
C TRP A 423 -16.73 -1.72 23.58
N CYS A 424 -16.08 -0.72 22.98
CA CYS A 424 -16.24 -0.44 21.55
C CYS A 424 -15.69 -1.60 20.71
N GLU A 425 -14.50 -2.12 21.03
CA GLU A 425 -13.91 -3.26 20.33
C GLU A 425 -14.72 -4.55 20.49
N GLU A 426 -15.19 -4.83 21.72
CA GLU A 426 -16.04 -5.97 22.04
C GLU A 426 -17.35 -5.90 21.25
N LEU A 427 -18.01 -4.74 21.23
CA LEU A 427 -19.22 -4.54 20.44
C LEU A 427 -18.98 -4.73 18.93
N ILE A 428 -17.86 -4.24 18.40
CA ILE A 428 -17.52 -4.44 16.98
C ILE A 428 -17.35 -5.93 16.68
N LYS A 429 -16.68 -6.66 17.57
CA LYS A 429 -16.42 -8.09 17.43
C LYS A 429 -17.69 -8.92 17.52
N GLU A 430 -18.55 -8.66 18.51
CA GLU A 430 -19.77 -9.43 18.75
C GLU A 430 -20.84 -9.17 17.67
N GLU A 431 -21.09 -7.91 17.31
CA GLU A 431 -22.18 -7.55 16.39
C GLU A 431 -21.79 -7.65 14.91
N PHE A 432 -20.51 -7.49 14.58
CA PHE A 432 -20.05 -7.44 13.19
C PHE A 432 -19.05 -8.55 12.82
N GLY A 433 -18.44 -9.22 13.78
CA GLY A 433 -17.43 -10.26 13.54
C GLY A 433 -16.09 -9.71 13.05
N GLU A 434 -15.80 -8.45 13.36
CA GLU A 434 -14.62 -7.73 12.90
C GLU A 434 -13.71 -7.40 14.09
N GLU A 435 -12.39 -7.34 13.86
CA GLU A 435 -11.41 -6.95 14.88
C GLU A 435 -10.70 -5.66 14.44
N CYS A 436 -10.65 -4.64 15.31
CA CYS A 436 -9.91 -3.40 15.10
C CYS A 436 -9.45 -2.81 16.44
N ASP A 437 -8.44 -1.93 16.40
CA ASP A 437 -7.89 -1.19 17.55
C ASP A 437 -8.57 0.18 17.67
N PHE A 438 -9.54 0.34 18.56
CA PHE A 438 -10.43 1.51 18.51
C PHE A 438 -9.74 2.84 18.90
N ASP A 439 -9.95 3.94 18.15
CA ASP A 439 -9.43 5.27 18.56
C ASP A 439 -10.40 5.98 19.52
N VAL A 440 -10.36 5.58 20.78
CA VAL A 440 -11.22 6.17 21.84
C VAL A 440 -10.93 7.66 22.10
N ASP A 441 -9.68 8.09 22.00
CA ASP A 441 -9.30 9.46 22.37
C ASP A 441 -9.93 10.48 21.43
N ASP A 442 -9.78 10.23 20.15
CA ASP A 442 -10.22 11.17 19.13
C ASP A 442 -11.75 11.16 19.02
N ALA A 443 -12.39 10.01 19.20
CA ALA A 443 -13.84 9.88 19.26
C ALA A 443 -14.42 10.70 20.43
N VAL A 444 -13.89 10.53 21.64
CA VAL A 444 -14.39 11.24 22.82
C VAL A 444 -14.06 12.72 22.77
N GLY A 445 -12.89 13.11 22.28
CA GLY A 445 -12.54 14.51 22.08
C GLY A 445 -13.53 15.26 21.17
N LYS A 446 -14.09 14.58 20.16
CA LYS A 446 -15.16 15.14 19.31
C LYS A 446 -16.50 15.20 20.02
N LEU A 447 -16.86 14.18 20.79
CA LEU A 447 -18.07 14.19 21.62
C LEU A 447 -18.06 15.30 22.67
N GLU A 448 -16.89 15.59 23.26
CA GLU A 448 -16.68 16.72 24.18
C GLU A 448 -16.82 18.06 23.43
N LYS A 449 -16.24 18.21 22.24
CA LYS A 449 -16.41 19.41 21.39
C LYS A 449 -17.85 19.63 20.94
N LEU A 450 -18.61 18.56 20.71
CA LEU A 450 -20.05 18.61 20.44
C LEU A 450 -20.86 19.00 21.69
N GLY A 451 -20.26 18.97 22.88
CA GLY A 451 -20.93 19.30 24.15
C GLY A 451 -21.90 18.22 24.64
N ILE A 452 -21.84 17.01 24.07
CA ILE A 452 -22.74 15.90 24.41
C ILE A 452 -22.10 14.86 25.33
N VAL A 453 -20.79 14.95 25.56
CA VAL A 453 -20.03 14.18 26.55
C VAL A 453 -19.24 15.12 27.46
N SER A 454 -19.07 14.72 28.72
CA SER A 454 -18.26 15.44 29.72
C SER A 454 -17.46 14.45 30.56
N ARG A 455 -16.36 14.93 31.17
CA ARG A 455 -15.60 14.18 32.19
C ARG A 455 -16.09 14.52 33.60
N ASP A 456 -16.23 13.50 34.43
CA ASP A 456 -16.45 13.69 35.87
C ASP A 456 -15.15 14.07 36.60
N SER A 457 -15.24 14.35 37.90
CA SER A 457 -14.08 14.75 38.73
C SER A 457 -13.01 13.66 38.88
N ILE A 458 -13.30 12.43 38.46
CA ILE A 458 -12.40 11.26 38.53
C ILE A 458 -11.89 10.90 37.13
N GLY A 459 -12.29 11.64 36.09
CA GLY A 459 -11.84 11.46 34.71
C GLY A 459 -12.66 10.46 33.90
N ARG A 460 -13.84 10.02 34.36
CA ARG A 460 -14.73 9.15 33.60
C ARG A 460 -15.63 9.96 32.67
N TYR A 461 -15.86 9.42 31.48
CA TYR A 461 -16.75 9.98 30.48
C TYR A 461 -18.21 9.66 30.80
N GLN A 462 -19.09 10.64 30.59
CA GLN A 462 -20.53 10.48 30.67
C GLN A 462 -21.20 11.26 29.54
N CYS A 463 -22.21 10.69 28.91
CA CYS A 463 -23.00 11.37 27.88
C CYS A 463 -24.29 11.98 28.46
N VAL A 464 -24.83 12.97 27.76
CA VAL A 464 -26.20 13.45 28.01
C VAL A 464 -27.22 12.51 27.35
N GLY A 465 -28.48 12.53 27.81
CA GLY A 465 -29.54 11.73 27.18
C GLY A 465 -29.81 12.13 25.73
N LEU A 466 -30.26 11.18 24.89
CA LEU A 466 -30.46 11.34 23.44
C LEU A 466 -31.17 12.63 23.01
N LYS A 467 -32.31 12.94 23.63
CA LYS A 467 -33.08 14.16 23.32
C LYS A 467 -32.26 15.42 23.56
N ARG A 468 -31.54 15.45 24.70
CA ARG A 468 -30.67 16.57 25.05
C ARG A 468 -29.47 16.67 24.12
N ALA A 469 -28.87 15.54 23.73
CA ALA A 469 -27.80 15.51 22.74
C ALA A 469 -28.26 16.12 21.40
N ASN A 470 -29.44 15.71 20.92
CA ASN A 470 -30.05 16.28 19.72
C ASN A 470 -30.31 17.80 19.86
N GLU A 471 -30.81 18.27 21.00
CA GLU A 471 -30.99 19.70 21.26
C GLU A 471 -29.67 20.48 21.24
N ILE A 472 -28.60 19.94 21.85
CA ILE A 472 -27.29 20.58 21.93
C ILE A 472 -26.66 20.72 20.54
N ILE A 473 -26.66 19.65 19.72
CA ILE A 473 -26.14 19.72 18.34
C ILE A 473 -27.02 20.65 17.48
N GLY A 474 -28.33 20.67 17.73
CA GLY A 474 -29.26 21.53 17.03
C GLY A 474 -29.65 21.04 15.64
N THR A 475 -30.32 21.91 14.89
CA THR A 475 -30.82 21.60 13.54
C THR A 475 -29.69 21.79 12.53
N THR A 476 -29.46 20.80 11.66
CA THR A 476 -28.42 20.89 10.63
C THR A 476 -28.95 21.54 9.35
N THR A 477 -28.04 22.06 8.52
CA THR A 477 -28.39 22.64 7.22
C THR A 477 -29.13 21.65 6.32
N GLU A 478 -28.77 20.37 6.37
CA GLU A 478 -29.46 19.33 5.60
C GLU A 478 -30.94 19.18 6.01
N GLU A 479 -31.24 19.19 7.32
CA GLU A 479 -32.61 19.10 7.80
C GLU A 479 -33.45 20.27 7.29
N LEU A 480 -32.86 21.47 7.19
CA LEU A 480 -33.52 22.65 6.62
C LEU A 480 -33.75 22.50 5.12
N VAL A 481 -32.77 21.98 4.37
CA VAL A 481 -32.87 21.75 2.93
C VAL A 481 -33.94 20.70 2.61
N LEU A 482 -34.00 19.60 3.37
CA LEU A 482 -35.03 18.57 3.20
C LEU A 482 -36.43 19.14 3.47
N LYS A 483 -36.60 19.92 4.53
CA LYS A 483 -37.87 20.60 4.84
C LYS A 483 -38.30 21.55 3.71
N ALA A 484 -37.37 22.34 3.17
CA ALA A 484 -37.65 23.24 2.06
C ALA A 484 -38.07 22.49 0.79
N ARG A 485 -37.42 21.36 0.47
CA ARG A 485 -37.79 20.51 -0.67
C ARG A 485 -39.16 19.87 -0.52
N GLN A 486 -39.50 19.40 0.69
CA GLN A 486 -40.80 18.80 0.98
C GLN A 486 -41.92 19.85 0.93
N GLY A 487 -41.66 21.07 1.42
CA GLY A 487 -42.61 22.19 1.33
C GLY A 487 -43.00 22.54 -0.11
N ASN A 488 -42.06 22.42 -1.06
CA ASN A 488 -42.30 22.66 -2.49
C ASN A 488 -43.04 21.51 -3.21
N LEU A 489 -43.16 20.32 -2.61
CA LEU A 489 -43.92 19.19 -3.15
C LEU A 489 -45.39 19.20 -2.72
N THR A 490 -45.72 20.02 -1.71
CA THR A 490 -47.07 20.18 -1.15
C THR A 490 -47.79 21.44 -1.63
N THR A 491 -47.20 22.16 -2.58
CA THR A 491 -47.77 23.31 -3.32
C THR A 491 -47.82 23.00 -4.79
#